data_AF-A0A517WAR4-F1
#
_entry.id   AF-A0A517WAR4-F1
#
_cell.length_a   1.000
_cell.length_b   1.000
_cell.length_c   1.000
_cell.angle_alpha   90.00
_cell.angle_beta   90.00
_cell.angle_gamma   90.00
#
_symmetry.space_group_name_H-M   'P 1'
#
loop_
_entity.id
_entity.type
_entity.pdbx_description
1 polymer ?
#
loop_
_entity_poly.entity_id
_entity_poly.type
_entity_poly.pdbx_seq_one_letter_code
_entity_poly.pdbx_strand_id
1 'polypeptide(L)'
;MPIRREINSARQVLGSANCRYQISPKQSACVESFSQRAWYWGGLPYRWLRGAMRNNRDIIRVLNLTRFNTLPAGLVSLDHPWVTGIAPETGQPIWPMNIVFQTPRAGDLQETISDAEILSATGHFLANRVRQSAITPEIPQGPRRRMPHAVNYMHGSSHYNSGIFLLNNLAEGYRYFTHPDFRRELKRFVSSEHREVLIVFRDRNYSTREYARFSCCLRLLYSWFCNPNGPQGNVLWGNFGPFPAANLITGAWAHDLRQLSNPETAATVARPPIEQGQYFQQMEDCQGRTTAKWPERILARIMHQRVRLRGSRGGLRFVDRREVYADQIERRLQRGEPDQPLAEWS
;
A
#
# COMPACT_ATOMS: atom_id res chain seq x y z
N MET A 1 18.92 3.95 32.97
CA MET A 1 19.03 2.55 32.49
C MET A 1 17.93 1.76 33.17
N PRO A 2 16.83 1.42 32.47
CA PRO A 2 16.72 0.11 31.83
C PRO A 2 15.85 0.13 30.54
N ILE A 3 16.47 0.09 29.35
CA ILE A 3 15.74 -0.07 28.06
C ILE A 3 16.31 -1.27 27.26
N ARG A 4 17.35 -1.94 27.78
CA ARG A 4 18.05 -3.02 27.05
C ARG A 4 17.51 -4.44 27.26
N ARG A 5 16.43 -4.65 28.02
CA ARG A 5 15.92 -6.01 28.30
C ARG A 5 14.70 -6.46 27.49
N GLU A 6 13.99 -5.58 26.79
CA GLU A 6 12.79 -5.98 26.01
C GLU A 6 13.08 -6.41 24.57
N ILE A 7 14.25 -6.11 24.01
CA ILE A 7 14.57 -6.46 22.60
C ILE A 7 14.90 -7.96 22.44
N ASN A 8 15.24 -8.68 23.53
CA ASN A 8 15.62 -10.10 23.45
C ASN A 8 14.42 -11.06 23.47
N SER A 9 13.21 -10.62 23.84
CA SER A 9 12.02 -11.48 23.89
C SER A 9 11.38 -11.70 22.51
N ALA A 10 11.48 -10.73 21.59
CA ALA A 10 10.91 -10.85 20.25
C ALA A 10 11.72 -11.76 19.30
N ARG A 11 12.96 -12.12 19.66
CA ARG A 11 13.81 -13.02 18.85
C ARG A 11 13.48 -14.49 18.98
N GLN A 12 12.70 -14.90 19.98
CA GLN A 12 12.55 -16.31 20.35
C GLN A 12 11.33 -17.01 19.71
N VAL A 13 10.45 -16.28 19.00
CA VAL A 13 9.28 -16.85 18.31
C VAL A 13 9.53 -17.11 16.82
N LEU A 14 10.66 -16.68 16.25
CA LEU A 14 11.04 -16.94 14.85
C LEU A 14 12.09 -18.05 14.76
N GLY A 15 11.75 -19.22 15.29
CA GLY A 15 12.56 -20.44 15.23
C GLY A 15 12.65 -21.01 13.81
N SER A 16 13.78 -20.71 13.16
CA SER A 16 14.53 -21.59 12.24
C SER A 16 13.78 -22.72 11.51
N ALA A 17 13.21 -22.41 10.35
CA ALA A 17 13.09 -23.36 9.26
C ALA A 17 14.27 -23.15 8.30
N ASN A 18 15.38 -23.85 8.53
CA ASN A 18 16.53 -23.89 7.61
C ASN A 18 16.15 -24.71 6.37
N CYS A 19 15.51 -24.05 5.39
CA CYS A 19 15.33 -24.63 4.06
C CYS A 19 16.42 -24.09 3.13
N ARG A 20 17.50 -24.87 2.96
CA ARG A 20 18.50 -24.62 1.91
C ARG A 20 17.89 -24.98 0.57
N TYR A 21 17.34 -23.99 -0.14
CA TYR A 21 16.92 -24.16 -1.53
C TYR A 21 18.07 -23.79 -2.47
N GLN A 22 18.58 -24.79 -3.19
CA GLN A 22 19.39 -24.58 -4.39
C GLN A 22 18.45 -24.16 -5.52
N ILE A 23 18.49 -22.88 -5.91
CA ILE A 23 17.73 -22.37 -7.06
C ILE A 23 18.44 -22.86 -8.33
N SER A 24 17.82 -23.82 -9.03
CA SER A 24 18.26 -24.25 -10.35
C SER A 24 17.95 -23.15 -11.39
N PRO A 25 18.94 -22.68 -12.18
CA PRO A 25 18.75 -21.63 -13.17
C PRO A 25 18.21 -22.24 -14.47
N LYS A 26 16.95 -22.66 -14.46
CA LYS A 26 16.17 -22.83 -15.69
C LYS A 26 14.94 -21.95 -15.61
N GLN A 27 15.13 -20.66 -15.91
CA GLN A 27 14.04 -19.75 -16.26
C GLN A 27 13.49 -20.19 -17.61
N SER A 28 12.73 -21.29 -17.63
CA SER A 28 11.84 -21.61 -18.74
C SER A 28 10.85 -20.45 -18.87
N ALA A 29 10.93 -19.71 -19.98
CA ALA A 29 9.99 -18.65 -20.27
C ALA A 29 8.57 -19.23 -20.15
N CYS A 30 7.80 -18.78 -19.16
CA CYS A 30 6.43 -19.24 -18.98
C CYS A 30 5.62 -18.80 -20.19
N VAL A 31 5.29 -19.75 -21.06
CA VAL A 31 4.47 -19.50 -22.23
C VAL A 31 3.04 -19.31 -21.73
N GLU A 32 2.52 -18.07 -21.81
CA GLU A 32 1.13 -17.79 -21.45
C GLU A 32 0.19 -18.69 -22.26
N SER A 33 -0.68 -19.42 -21.55
CA SER A 33 -1.67 -20.27 -22.21
C SER A 33 -2.59 -19.43 -23.11
N PHE A 34 -3.17 -20.06 -24.13
CA PHE A 34 -4.15 -19.39 -24.98
C PHE A 34 -5.31 -18.81 -24.17
N SER A 35 -5.82 -19.56 -23.18
CA SER A 35 -6.91 -19.10 -22.31
C SER A 35 -6.54 -17.87 -21.48
N GLN A 36 -5.30 -17.79 -20.98
CA GLN A 36 -4.80 -16.61 -20.26
C GLN A 36 -4.71 -15.39 -21.17
N ARG A 37 -4.22 -15.57 -22.40
CA ARG A 37 -4.15 -14.51 -23.42
C ARG A 37 -5.54 -14.03 -23.81
N ALA A 38 -6.46 -14.94 -24.10
CA ALA A 38 -7.85 -14.63 -24.43
C ALA A 38 -8.55 -13.89 -23.28
N TRP A 39 -8.40 -14.35 -22.03
CA TRP A 39 -8.95 -13.67 -20.85
C TRP A 39 -8.38 -12.26 -20.67
N TYR A 40 -7.06 -12.10 -20.89
CA TYR A 40 -6.43 -10.80 -20.77
C TYR A 40 -6.93 -9.85 -21.85
N TRP A 41 -6.87 -10.22 -23.12
CA TRP A 41 -7.25 -9.33 -24.22
C TRP A 41 -8.76 -9.10 -24.29
N GLY A 42 -9.56 -10.15 -24.24
CA GLY A 42 -11.02 -10.06 -24.30
C GLY A 42 -11.63 -9.33 -23.10
N GLY A 43 -11.04 -9.47 -21.91
CA GLY A 43 -11.55 -8.80 -20.70
C GLY A 43 -11.04 -7.36 -20.49
N LEU A 44 -10.14 -6.85 -21.34
CA LEU A 44 -9.51 -5.55 -21.14
C LEU A 44 -10.53 -4.38 -21.15
N PRO A 45 -11.46 -4.26 -22.14
CA PRO A 45 -12.42 -3.16 -22.15
C PRO A 45 -13.31 -3.15 -20.91
N TYR A 46 -13.80 -4.33 -20.50
CA TYR A 46 -14.63 -4.49 -19.30
C TYR A 46 -13.88 -4.06 -18.03
N ARG A 47 -12.65 -4.55 -17.83
CA ARG A 47 -11.85 -4.20 -16.64
C ARG A 47 -11.50 -2.71 -16.59
N TRP A 48 -11.32 -2.08 -17.76
CA TRP A 48 -11.09 -0.64 -17.86
C TRP A 48 -12.31 0.16 -17.44
N LEU A 49 -13.49 -0.16 -18.01
CA LEU A 49 -14.76 0.48 -17.66
C LEU A 49 -15.10 0.30 -16.17
N ARG A 50 -14.98 -0.94 -15.68
CA ARG A 50 -15.21 -1.27 -14.27
C ARG A 50 -14.25 -0.51 -13.35
N GLY A 51 -12.97 -0.43 -13.73
CA GLY A 51 -11.96 0.34 -13.00
C GLY A 51 -12.29 1.83 -12.95
N ALA A 52 -12.76 2.41 -14.06
CA ALA A 52 -13.18 3.81 -14.13
C ALA A 52 -14.40 4.09 -13.24
N MET A 53 -15.45 3.26 -13.34
CA MET A 53 -16.66 3.36 -12.52
C MET A 53 -16.34 3.24 -11.02
N ARG A 54 -15.57 2.22 -10.64
CA ARG A 54 -15.17 2.03 -9.24
C ARG A 54 -14.35 3.20 -8.73
N ASN A 55 -13.36 3.65 -9.49
CA ASN A 55 -12.54 4.80 -9.13
C ASN A 55 -13.41 6.05 -8.91
N ASN A 56 -14.41 6.31 -9.77
CA ASN A 56 -15.32 7.45 -9.58
C ASN A 56 -16.19 7.28 -8.32
N ARG A 57 -16.70 6.08 -8.06
CA ARG A 57 -17.43 5.79 -6.82
C ARG A 57 -16.59 6.04 -5.57
N ASP A 58 -15.34 5.58 -5.55
CA ASP A 58 -14.45 5.77 -4.41
C ASP A 58 -14.10 7.26 -4.21
N ILE A 59 -13.98 8.02 -5.31
CA ILE A 59 -13.81 9.48 -5.25
C ILE A 59 -15.01 10.17 -4.63
N ILE A 60 -16.22 9.80 -5.03
CA ILE A 60 -17.45 10.36 -4.45
C ILE A 60 -17.50 10.07 -2.95
N ARG A 61 -17.10 8.86 -2.52
CA ARG A 61 -17.02 8.50 -1.09
C ARG A 61 -16.00 9.35 -0.33
N VAL A 62 -14.81 9.56 -0.88
CA VAL A 62 -13.80 10.44 -0.26
C VAL A 62 -14.32 11.88 -0.20
N LEU A 63 -14.94 12.41 -1.26
CA LEU A 63 -15.55 13.74 -1.24
C LEU A 63 -16.64 13.84 -0.17
N ASN A 64 -17.47 12.80 -0.04
CA ASN A 64 -18.48 12.73 1.01
C ASN A 64 -17.86 12.89 2.39
N LEU A 65 -16.86 12.09 2.74
CA LEU A 65 -16.24 12.11 4.08
C LEU A 65 -15.33 13.32 4.35
N THR A 66 -14.99 14.09 3.31
CA THR A 66 -14.07 15.25 3.44
C THR A 66 -14.77 16.60 3.28
N ARG A 67 -15.97 16.64 2.69
CA ARG A 67 -16.69 17.90 2.40
C ARG A 67 -18.13 17.93 2.89
N PHE A 68 -18.86 16.82 2.81
CA PHE A 68 -20.31 16.80 3.07
C PHE A 68 -20.63 16.20 4.44
N ASN A 69 -19.99 15.09 4.78
CA ASN A 69 -20.09 14.37 6.04
C ASN A 69 -18.68 14.29 6.65
N THR A 70 -18.10 15.46 6.93
CA THR A 70 -16.71 15.59 7.35
C THR A 70 -16.46 14.87 8.67
N LEU A 71 -15.51 13.94 8.69
CA LEU A 71 -15.11 13.30 9.93
C LEU A 71 -14.30 14.27 10.81
N PRO A 72 -14.65 14.45 12.09
CA PRO A 72 -13.90 15.30 13.02
C PRO A 72 -12.58 14.65 13.45
N ALA A 73 -11.70 15.45 14.07
CA ALA A 73 -10.58 14.92 14.85
C ALA A 73 -11.09 14.20 16.11
N GLY A 74 -10.24 13.38 16.73
CA GLY A 74 -10.53 12.73 18.00
C GLY A 74 -11.46 11.51 17.94
N LEU A 75 -11.81 11.01 16.74
CA LEU A 75 -12.58 9.75 16.60
C LEU A 75 -11.82 8.52 17.12
N VAL A 76 -10.49 8.61 17.19
CA VAL A 76 -9.62 7.62 17.83
C VAL A 76 -8.72 8.34 18.83
N SER A 77 -8.41 7.67 19.93
CA SER A 77 -7.46 8.13 20.93
C SER A 77 -6.01 7.79 20.53
N LEU A 78 -5.03 8.31 21.28
CA LEU A 78 -3.60 8.09 21.00
C LEU A 78 -3.13 6.65 21.28
N ASP A 79 -3.86 5.93 22.12
CA ASP A 79 -3.68 4.52 22.45
C ASP A 79 -4.44 3.56 21.50
N HIS A 80 -5.28 4.10 20.62
CA HIS A 80 -6.05 3.29 19.67
C HIS A 80 -5.13 2.46 18.75
N PRO A 81 -5.49 1.20 18.41
CA PRO A 81 -4.62 0.33 17.61
C PRO A 81 -4.21 0.88 16.24
N TRP A 82 -5.09 1.63 15.56
CA TRP A 82 -4.72 2.33 14.32
C TRP A 82 -3.65 3.42 14.51
N VAL A 83 -3.46 3.94 15.72
CA VAL A 83 -2.44 4.95 16.03
C VAL A 83 -1.14 4.29 16.51
N THR A 84 -1.24 3.25 17.31
CA THR A 84 -0.08 2.58 17.91
C THR A 84 0.52 1.51 16.99
N GLY A 85 -0.31 0.88 16.16
CA GLY A 85 0.08 -0.31 15.41
C GLY A 85 0.17 -1.58 16.26
N ILE A 86 -0.28 -1.53 17.52
CA ILE A 86 -0.20 -2.65 18.47
C ILE A 86 -1.54 -3.37 18.50
N ALA A 87 -1.53 -4.70 18.35
CA ALA A 87 -2.74 -5.52 18.47
C ALA A 87 -3.11 -5.69 19.96
N PRO A 88 -4.33 -5.34 20.38
CA PRO A 88 -4.77 -5.48 21.77
C PRO A 88 -4.65 -6.92 22.29
N GLU A 89 -4.90 -7.91 21.43
CA GLU A 89 -4.98 -9.32 21.80
C GLU A 89 -3.61 -9.93 22.12
N THR A 90 -2.55 -9.43 21.48
CA THR A 90 -1.19 -9.99 21.61
C THR A 90 -0.20 -9.03 22.26
N GLY A 91 -0.52 -7.73 22.33
CA GLY A 91 0.42 -6.68 22.75
C GLY A 91 1.59 -6.49 21.78
N GLN A 92 1.56 -7.09 20.58
CA GLN A 92 2.64 -7.04 19.60
C GLN A 92 2.28 -6.16 18.40
N PRO A 93 3.27 -5.67 17.63
CA PRO A 93 3.02 -4.96 16.38
C PRO A 93 2.21 -5.81 15.39
N ILE A 94 1.13 -5.24 14.84
CA ILE A 94 0.19 -5.94 13.94
C ILE A 94 0.82 -6.34 12.60
N TRP A 95 1.79 -5.56 12.11
CA TRP A 95 2.24 -5.68 10.72
C TRP A 95 2.88 -7.03 10.37
N PRO A 96 3.80 -7.60 11.18
CA PRO A 96 4.30 -8.96 10.93
C PRO A 96 3.21 -10.03 11.00
N MET A 97 2.20 -9.85 11.86
CA MET A 97 1.09 -10.81 12.02
C MET A 97 0.09 -10.76 10.86
N ASN A 98 0.11 -9.70 10.06
CA ASN A 98 -0.74 -9.53 8.88
C ASN A 98 -0.04 -9.86 7.56
N ILE A 99 1.17 -10.43 7.60
CA ILE A 99 1.78 -10.99 6.40
C ILE A 99 0.92 -12.17 5.93
N VAL A 100 0.41 -12.10 4.70
CA VAL A 100 -0.37 -13.17 4.07
C VAL A 100 0.40 -13.87 2.96
N PHE A 101 1.47 -13.23 2.47
CA PHE A 101 2.38 -13.81 1.49
C PHE A 101 3.74 -13.12 1.58
N GLN A 102 4.81 -13.89 1.55
CA GLN A 102 6.17 -13.36 1.50
C GLN A 102 7.07 -14.21 0.60
N THR A 103 7.96 -13.57 -0.14
CA THR A 103 9.00 -14.28 -0.89
C THR A 103 10.24 -14.51 -0.03
N PRO A 104 11.01 -15.59 -0.27
CA PRO A 104 12.34 -15.74 0.31
C PRO A 104 13.20 -14.52 0.00
N ARG A 105 14.05 -14.11 0.94
CA ARG A 105 14.97 -12.99 0.74
C ARG A 105 16.01 -13.31 -0.32
N ALA A 106 16.16 -12.41 -1.29
CA ALA A 106 17.29 -12.45 -2.24
C ALA A 106 18.61 -12.26 -1.49
N GLY A 107 19.68 -12.94 -1.93
CA GLY A 107 20.95 -13.05 -1.20
C GLY A 107 21.61 -11.71 -0.88
N ASP A 108 21.54 -10.74 -1.80
CA ASP A 108 22.04 -9.37 -1.64
C ASP A 108 21.24 -8.54 -0.62
N LEU A 109 19.99 -8.91 -0.34
CA LEU A 109 19.12 -8.25 0.63
C LEU A 109 19.16 -8.89 2.03
N GLN A 110 19.81 -10.05 2.19
CA GLN A 110 19.80 -10.79 3.46
C GLN A 110 20.50 -10.03 4.60
N GLU A 111 21.51 -9.21 4.30
CA GLU A 111 22.40 -8.61 5.31
C GLU A 111 22.08 -7.15 5.69
N THR A 112 21.10 -6.50 5.05
CA THR A 112 20.93 -5.04 5.17
C THR A 112 19.97 -4.62 6.30
N ILE A 113 18.69 -4.91 6.15
CA ILE A 113 17.60 -4.49 7.07
C ILE A 113 16.66 -5.69 7.18
N SER A 114 16.17 -6.03 8.38
CA SER A 114 15.26 -7.17 8.59
C SER A 114 13.82 -6.90 8.10
N ASP A 115 13.04 -7.96 7.86
CA ASP A 115 11.64 -7.83 7.42
C ASP A 115 10.79 -7.11 8.48
N ALA A 116 11.04 -7.40 9.77
CA ALA A 116 10.39 -6.73 10.88
C ALA A 116 10.66 -5.21 10.90
N GLU A 117 11.89 -4.78 10.60
CA GLU A 117 12.25 -3.36 10.52
C GLU A 117 11.59 -2.68 9.32
N ILE A 118 11.55 -3.33 8.15
CA ILE A 118 10.90 -2.82 6.93
C ILE A 118 9.41 -2.59 7.18
N LEU A 119 8.74 -3.60 7.75
CA LEU A 119 7.32 -3.56 8.07
C LEU A 119 7.02 -2.54 9.15
N SER A 120 7.84 -2.48 10.20
CA SER A 120 7.69 -1.50 11.27
C SER A 120 7.87 -0.08 10.75
N ALA A 121 8.90 0.20 9.94
CA ALA A 121 9.10 1.53 9.39
C ALA A 121 7.91 1.97 8.52
N THR A 122 7.43 1.08 7.63
CA THR A 122 6.27 1.33 6.77
C THR A 122 4.99 1.52 7.59
N GLY A 123 4.77 0.66 8.58
CA GLY A 123 3.64 0.68 9.47
C GLY A 123 3.55 1.94 10.33
N HIS A 124 4.63 2.29 11.04
CA HIS A 124 4.70 3.52 11.84
C HIS A 124 4.53 4.78 10.99
N PHE A 125 5.04 4.79 9.75
CA PHE A 125 4.83 5.91 8.85
C PHE A 125 3.33 6.16 8.57
N LEU A 126 2.56 5.08 8.36
CA LEU A 126 1.12 5.16 8.10
C LEU A 126 0.32 5.43 9.39
N ALA A 127 0.70 4.81 10.52
CA ALA A 127 0.08 5.04 11.83
C ALA A 127 0.26 6.51 12.28
N ASN A 128 1.41 7.12 11.98
CA ASN A 128 1.64 8.55 12.22
C ASN A 128 0.69 9.46 11.43
N ARG A 129 0.11 9.01 10.30
CA ARG A 129 -0.94 9.77 9.60
C ARG A 129 -2.24 9.75 10.40
N VAL A 130 -2.63 8.58 10.93
CA VAL A 130 -3.79 8.45 11.80
C VAL A 130 -3.61 9.30 13.06
N ARG A 131 -2.42 9.24 13.69
CA ARG A 131 -2.08 10.01 14.90
C ARG A 131 -2.35 11.51 14.76
N GLN A 132 -2.12 12.09 13.58
CA GLN A 132 -2.39 13.52 13.32
C GLN A 132 -3.86 13.90 13.50
N SER A 133 -4.78 12.94 13.44
CA SER A 133 -6.22 13.16 13.68
C SER A 133 -6.70 12.65 15.03
N ALA A 134 -5.82 12.08 15.85
CA ALA A 134 -6.14 11.61 17.20
C ALA A 134 -5.88 12.68 18.28
N ILE A 135 -5.07 13.70 17.97
CA ILE A 135 -4.69 14.76 18.91
C ILE A 135 -5.85 15.76 19.07
N THR A 136 -6.26 15.97 20.32
CA THR A 136 -7.28 16.96 20.73
C THR A 136 -6.74 17.86 21.86
N PRO A 137 -7.11 19.17 21.94
CA PRO A 137 -7.95 19.90 20.99
C PRO A 137 -7.33 19.93 19.60
N GLU A 138 -8.18 20.01 18.57
CA GLU A 138 -7.71 20.06 17.18
C GLU A 138 -6.69 21.19 17.05
N ILE A 139 -5.53 20.88 16.45
CA ILE A 139 -4.53 21.91 16.17
C ILE A 139 -5.20 22.98 15.29
N PRO A 140 -5.26 24.26 15.71
CA PRO A 140 -6.04 25.28 15.02
C PRO A 140 -5.76 25.36 13.52
N GLN A 141 -6.81 25.58 12.75
CA GLN A 141 -6.75 25.70 11.30
C GLN A 141 -5.95 26.96 10.92
N GLY A 142 -4.70 26.78 10.50
CA GLY A 142 -3.87 27.83 9.91
C GLY A 142 -3.72 27.69 8.39
N PRO A 143 -2.98 28.58 7.71
CA PRO A 143 -2.67 28.48 6.27
C PRO A 143 -1.93 27.18 5.87
N ARG A 144 -1.53 26.37 6.85
CA ARG A 144 -0.88 25.06 6.76
C ARG A 144 -1.88 23.93 7.07
N ARG A 145 -2.97 23.77 6.31
CA ARG A 145 -3.91 22.67 6.57
C ARG A 145 -3.31 21.33 6.13
N ARG A 146 -3.07 20.45 7.11
CA ARG A 146 -2.61 19.07 6.94
C ARG A 146 -3.80 18.21 6.51
N MET A 147 -3.54 17.17 5.73
CA MET A 147 -4.48 16.20 5.13
C MET A 147 -5.82 16.01 5.89
N PRO A 148 -6.99 16.02 5.22
CA PRO A 148 -8.29 15.87 5.88
C PRO A 148 -8.35 14.64 6.80
N HIS A 149 -9.02 14.76 7.95
CA HIS A 149 -9.08 13.67 8.96
C HIS A 149 -9.57 12.36 8.37
N ALA A 150 -10.60 12.39 7.51
CA ALA A 150 -11.04 11.18 6.82
C ALA A 150 -9.91 10.50 6.03
N VAL A 151 -9.08 11.27 5.32
CA VAL A 151 -7.93 10.71 4.59
C VAL A 151 -6.88 10.17 5.56
N ASN A 152 -6.63 10.83 6.69
CA ASN A 152 -5.76 10.28 7.73
C ASN A 152 -6.29 8.95 8.29
N TYR A 153 -7.58 8.87 8.64
CA TYR A 153 -8.20 7.62 9.14
C TYR A 153 -8.20 6.50 8.09
N MET A 154 -8.30 6.80 6.78
CA MET A 154 -8.15 5.77 5.73
C MET A 154 -6.81 5.01 5.83
N HIS A 155 -5.77 5.64 6.40
CA HIS A 155 -4.50 4.97 6.60
C HIS A 155 -4.60 3.84 7.64
N GLY A 156 -5.45 3.97 8.67
CA GLY A 156 -5.69 2.91 9.66
C GLY A 156 -6.10 1.59 9.02
N SER A 157 -7.10 1.64 8.14
CA SER A 157 -7.50 0.50 7.31
C SER A 157 -6.35 -0.02 6.42
N SER A 158 -5.55 0.91 5.85
CA SER A 158 -4.47 0.62 4.91
C SER A 158 -3.16 0.08 5.52
N HIS A 159 -2.98 0.14 6.84
CA HIS A 159 -1.80 -0.44 7.50
C HIS A 159 -2.16 -1.46 8.56
N TYR A 160 -3.16 -1.16 9.40
CA TYR A 160 -3.50 -1.99 10.54
C TYR A 160 -4.39 -3.15 10.10
N ASN A 161 -5.43 -2.88 9.30
CA ASN A 161 -6.36 -3.92 8.86
C ASN A 161 -5.88 -4.67 7.60
N SER A 162 -4.83 -4.22 6.92
CA SER A 162 -4.47 -4.73 5.58
C SER A 162 -3.82 -6.10 5.61
N GLY A 163 -4.07 -6.90 4.56
CA GLY A 163 -3.21 -8.05 4.24
C GLY A 163 -1.91 -7.59 3.60
N ILE A 164 -0.78 -8.02 4.15
CA ILE A 164 0.55 -7.55 3.75
C ILE A 164 1.23 -8.60 2.87
N PHE A 165 1.75 -8.13 1.73
CA PHE A 165 2.56 -8.89 0.80
C PHE A 165 3.97 -8.35 0.84
N LEU A 166 4.95 -9.17 1.23
CA LEU A 166 6.35 -8.76 1.34
C LEU A 166 7.20 -9.39 0.24
N LEU A 167 7.64 -8.56 -0.70
CA LEU A 167 8.33 -9.00 -1.92
C LEU A 167 9.73 -8.38 -1.99
N ASN A 168 10.64 -9.00 -2.73
CA ASN A 168 11.98 -8.44 -2.91
C ASN A 168 11.94 -7.18 -3.77
N ASN A 169 11.27 -7.23 -4.93
CA ASN A 169 11.28 -6.15 -5.93
C ASN A 169 10.04 -6.17 -6.85
N LEU A 170 9.97 -5.20 -7.77
CA LEU A 170 8.85 -5.06 -8.71
C LEU A 170 8.71 -6.25 -9.69
N ALA A 171 9.81 -6.92 -10.06
CA ALA A 171 9.76 -8.07 -10.96
C ALA A 171 9.02 -9.24 -10.31
N GLU A 172 9.25 -9.49 -9.02
CA GLU A 172 8.44 -10.43 -8.24
C GLU A 172 6.98 -9.98 -8.12
N GLY A 173 6.75 -8.67 -7.95
CA GLY A 173 5.42 -8.08 -8.00
C GLY A 173 4.67 -8.49 -9.27
N TYR A 174 5.28 -8.33 -10.45
CA TYR A 174 4.69 -8.82 -11.68
C TYR A 174 4.50 -10.34 -11.66
N ARG A 175 5.53 -11.10 -11.23
CA ARG A 175 5.51 -12.57 -11.26
C ARG A 175 4.28 -13.12 -10.54
N TYR A 176 4.02 -12.66 -9.31
CA TYR A 176 2.90 -13.17 -8.54
C TYR A 176 1.57 -12.55 -8.97
N PHE A 177 1.45 -11.23 -9.03
CA PHE A 177 0.16 -10.58 -9.29
C PHE A 177 -0.37 -10.78 -10.72
N THR A 178 0.44 -11.29 -11.64
CA THR A 178 -0.02 -11.64 -12.99
C THR A 178 -0.34 -13.12 -13.16
N HIS A 179 0.10 -13.99 -12.24
CA HIS A 179 -0.18 -15.42 -12.27
C HIS A 179 -1.67 -15.70 -12.00
N PRO A 180 -2.37 -16.52 -12.80
CA PRO A 180 -3.83 -16.69 -12.68
C PRO A 180 -4.30 -17.19 -11.32
N ASP A 181 -3.60 -18.15 -10.72
CA ASP A 181 -4.02 -18.75 -9.45
C ASP A 181 -3.78 -17.79 -8.30
N PHE A 182 -2.65 -17.08 -8.31
CA PHE A 182 -2.39 -16.01 -7.36
C PHE A 182 -3.45 -14.89 -7.45
N ARG A 183 -3.89 -14.53 -8.67
CA ARG A 183 -4.99 -13.56 -8.84
C ARG A 183 -6.31 -14.05 -8.29
N ARG A 184 -6.63 -15.33 -8.47
CA ARG A 184 -7.84 -15.96 -7.95
C ARG A 184 -7.83 -15.95 -6.43
N GLU A 185 -6.68 -16.31 -5.87
CA GLU A 185 -6.45 -16.34 -4.43
C GLU A 185 -6.49 -14.95 -3.81
N LEU A 186 -5.92 -13.94 -4.46
CA LEU A 186 -6.06 -12.55 -4.01
C LEU A 186 -7.51 -12.09 -3.97
N LYS A 187 -8.30 -12.46 -4.98
CA LYS A 187 -9.73 -12.13 -4.97
C LYS A 187 -10.47 -12.86 -3.85
N ARG A 188 -10.14 -14.13 -3.59
CA ARG A 188 -10.68 -14.91 -2.46
C ARG A 188 -10.36 -14.24 -1.14
N PHE A 189 -9.08 -13.92 -0.90
CA PHE A 189 -8.63 -13.18 0.27
C PHE A 189 -9.43 -11.88 0.47
N VAL A 190 -9.51 -11.01 -0.55
CA VAL A 190 -10.23 -9.74 -0.45
C VAL A 190 -11.73 -9.93 -0.23
N SER A 191 -12.34 -10.95 -0.83
CA SER A 191 -13.77 -11.23 -0.63
C SER A 191 -14.10 -11.83 0.73
N SER A 192 -13.22 -12.65 1.29
CA SER A 192 -13.42 -13.31 2.59
C SER A 192 -13.06 -12.39 3.74
N GLU A 193 -11.92 -11.72 3.63
CA GLU A 193 -11.43 -10.84 4.69
C GLU A 193 -12.07 -9.46 4.63
N HIS A 194 -12.52 -8.98 3.47
CA HIS A 194 -12.94 -7.57 3.31
C HIS A 194 -11.86 -6.59 3.82
N ARG A 195 -10.59 -6.84 3.48
CA ARG A 195 -9.43 -6.01 3.87
C ARG A 195 -8.82 -5.31 2.66
N GLU A 196 -8.09 -4.24 2.94
CA GLU A 196 -7.17 -3.62 1.98
C GLU A 196 -5.93 -4.51 1.79
N VAL A 197 -5.17 -4.24 0.72
CA VAL A 197 -3.95 -5.01 0.38
C VAL A 197 -2.77 -4.07 0.32
N LEU A 198 -1.76 -4.32 1.16
CA LEU A 198 -0.52 -3.56 1.19
C LEU A 198 0.63 -4.40 0.65
N ILE A 199 1.18 -3.99 -0.49
CA ILE A 199 2.35 -4.64 -1.10
C ILE A 199 3.59 -3.85 -0.71
N VAL A 200 4.53 -4.45 -0.01
CA VAL A 200 5.79 -3.83 0.43
C VAL A 200 6.96 -4.50 -0.28
N PHE A 201 7.90 -3.68 -0.78
CA PHE A 201 9.11 -4.15 -1.44
C PHE A 201 10.33 -3.95 -0.52
N ARG A 202 11.19 -4.96 -0.44
CA ARG A 202 12.44 -4.90 0.34
C ARG A 202 13.47 -4.01 -0.34
N ASP A 203 13.63 -4.14 -1.66
CA ASP A 203 14.54 -3.31 -2.43
C ASP A 203 13.99 -1.87 -2.50
N ARG A 204 14.72 -0.93 -1.88
CA ARG A 204 14.38 0.50 -1.88
C ARG A 204 14.66 1.15 -3.24
N ASN A 205 15.46 0.50 -4.09
CA ASN A 205 15.80 0.98 -5.40
C ASN A 205 14.78 0.52 -6.43
N TYR A 206 14.15 1.47 -7.11
CA TYR A 206 13.19 1.14 -8.16
C TYR A 206 13.20 2.20 -9.26
N SER A 207 12.94 1.76 -10.49
CA SER A 207 12.58 2.71 -11.54
C SER A 207 11.18 3.24 -11.26
N THR A 208 11.03 4.56 -11.09
CA THR A 208 9.72 5.23 -10.94
C THR A 208 8.78 4.91 -12.11
N ARG A 209 9.35 4.78 -13.32
CA ARG A 209 8.65 4.38 -14.54
C ARG A 209 8.14 2.95 -14.48
N GLU A 210 8.97 1.99 -14.08
CA GLU A 210 8.52 0.60 -13.90
C GLU A 210 7.50 0.48 -12.77
N TYR A 211 7.68 1.24 -11.69
CA TYR A 211 6.71 1.22 -10.59
C TYR A 211 5.35 1.78 -11.02
N ALA A 212 5.32 2.85 -11.83
CA ALA A 212 4.09 3.38 -12.42
C ALA A 212 3.40 2.35 -13.34
N ARG A 213 4.19 1.61 -14.13
CA ARG A 213 3.70 0.51 -14.97
C ARG A 213 3.14 -0.63 -14.13
N PHE A 214 3.78 -0.98 -13.01
CA PHE A 214 3.34 -2.03 -12.11
C PHE A 214 2.01 -1.65 -11.44
N SER A 215 1.91 -0.42 -10.92
CA SER A 215 0.66 0.12 -10.37
C SER A 215 -0.47 0.06 -11.39
N CYS A 216 -0.22 0.44 -12.66
CA CYS A 216 -1.22 0.37 -13.72
C CYS A 216 -1.57 -1.07 -14.13
N CYS A 217 -0.63 -2.01 -14.06
CA CYS A 217 -0.89 -3.44 -14.21
C CYS A 217 -1.88 -3.94 -13.16
N LEU A 218 -1.66 -3.63 -11.87
CA LEU A 218 -2.60 -3.99 -10.81
C LEU A 218 -3.99 -3.40 -11.07
N ARG A 219 -4.07 -2.12 -11.44
CA ARG A 219 -5.35 -1.46 -11.75
C ARG A 219 -6.10 -2.13 -12.89
N LEU A 220 -5.40 -2.59 -13.93
CA LEU A 220 -6.02 -3.29 -15.07
C LEU A 220 -6.44 -4.72 -14.76
N LEU A 221 -5.72 -5.43 -13.88
CA LEU A 221 -6.01 -6.82 -13.56
C LEU A 221 -7.13 -6.97 -12.52
N TYR A 222 -7.18 -6.07 -11.53
CA TYR A 222 -8.09 -6.19 -10.39
C TYR A 222 -9.21 -5.15 -10.39
N SER A 223 -9.13 -4.13 -11.24
CA SER A 223 -10.08 -3.00 -11.28
C SER A 223 -10.19 -2.28 -9.92
N TRP A 224 -9.13 -2.34 -9.11
CA TRP A 224 -8.97 -1.64 -7.84
C TRP A 224 -8.03 -0.45 -8.04
N PHE A 225 -8.18 0.60 -7.24
CA PHE A 225 -7.22 1.70 -7.28
C PHE A 225 -5.90 1.22 -6.66
N CYS A 226 -4.78 1.73 -7.11
CA CYS A 226 -3.47 1.36 -6.55
C CYS A 226 -2.71 2.64 -6.23
N ASN A 227 -2.31 2.83 -4.98
CA ASN A 227 -1.52 3.96 -4.53
C ASN A 227 -0.06 3.53 -4.32
N PRO A 228 0.83 3.72 -5.31
CA PRO A 228 2.26 3.45 -5.13
C PRO A 228 2.90 4.57 -4.33
N ASN A 229 3.67 4.26 -3.31
CA ASN A 229 4.46 5.20 -2.49
C ASN A 229 5.88 4.66 -2.39
N GLY A 230 6.86 5.49 -2.06
CA GLY A 230 8.21 4.99 -1.85
C GLY A 230 9.23 6.06 -1.49
N PRO A 231 10.47 5.64 -1.14
CA PRO A 231 11.53 6.54 -0.67
C PRO A 231 12.17 7.39 -1.78
N GLN A 232 11.95 7.05 -3.05
CA GLN A 232 12.50 7.81 -4.16
C GLN A 232 11.48 8.83 -4.68
N GLY A 233 11.66 9.33 -5.91
CA GLY A 233 10.74 10.27 -6.54
C GLY A 233 9.30 9.78 -6.62
N ASN A 234 8.38 10.72 -6.83
CA ASN A 234 6.95 10.41 -6.91
C ASN A 234 6.64 9.43 -8.04
N VAL A 235 5.86 8.41 -7.72
CA VAL A 235 5.31 7.47 -8.68
C VAL A 235 3.85 7.85 -8.90
N LEU A 236 3.53 8.46 -10.05
CA LEU A 236 2.19 8.98 -10.35
C LEU A 236 1.70 9.95 -9.25
N TRP A 237 0.63 9.60 -8.54
CA TRP A 237 0.07 10.37 -7.42
C TRP A 237 0.62 9.96 -6.04
N GLY A 238 1.60 9.06 -6.02
CA GLY A 238 2.26 8.56 -4.84
C GLY A 238 2.97 9.63 -4.02
N ASN A 239 3.08 9.38 -2.72
CA ASN A 239 3.85 10.20 -1.79
C ASN A 239 5.14 9.49 -1.39
N PHE A 240 6.03 10.26 -0.75
CA PHE A 240 7.21 9.72 -0.08
C PHE A 240 6.81 8.71 1.01
N GLY A 241 7.55 7.61 1.10
CA GLY A 241 7.44 6.60 2.16
C GLY A 241 8.81 5.98 2.49
N PRO A 242 8.96 5.25 3.60
CA PRO A 242 10.27 4.71 4.00
C PRO A 242 10.77 3.59 3.06
N PHE A 243 9.83 2.77 2.59
CA PHE A 243 10.04 1.68 1.63
C PHE A 243 9.01 1.79 0.49
N PRO A 244 9.31 1.21 -0.69
CA PRO A 244 8.34 1.19 -1.77
C PRO A 244 7.14 0.33 -1.35
N ALA A 245 5.96 0.93 -1.35
CA ALA A 245 4.73 0.29 -0.93
C ALA A 245 3.57 0.64 -1.86
N ALA A 246 2.90 -0.36 -2.42
CA ALA A 246 1.71 -0.21 -3.24
C ALA A 246 0.48 -0.65 -2.46
N ASN A 247 -0.36 0.31 -2.09
CA ASN A 247 -1.65 0.03 -1.47
C ASN A 247 -2.69 -0.20 -2.56
N LEU A 248 -3.20 -1.42 -2.66
CA LEU A 248 -4.23 -1.82 -3.60
C LEU A 248 -5.59 -1.68 -2.92
N ILE A 249 -6.28 -0.57 -3.25
CA ILE A 249 -7.48 -0.09 -2.57
C ILE A 249 -8.73 -0.86 -3.03
N THR A 250 -9.15 -1.81 -2.21
CA THR A 250 -10.34 -2.65 -2.31
C THR A 250 -11.59 -1.94 -1.80
N GLY A 251 -11.48 -0.81 -1.12
CA GLY A 251 -12.64 -0.03 -0.69
C GLY A 251 -13.28 -0.52 0.61
N ALA A 252 -12.62 -1.46 1.30
CA ALA A 252 -12.91 -1.84 2.67
C ALA A 252 -12.80 -0.65 3.63
N TRP A 253 -11.85 0.27 3.37
CA TRP A 253 -11.68 1.51 4.15
C TRP A 253 -12.97 2.30 4.30
N ALA A 254 -13.86 2.30 3.31
CA ALA A 254 -15.10 3.08 3.36
C ALA A 254 -16.10 2.48 4.36
N HIS A 255 -16.05 1.18 4.59
CA HIS A 255 -16.83 0.52 5.62
C HIS A 255 -16.23 0.79 7.00
N ASP A 256 -14.91 0.61 7.14
CA ASP A 256 -14.18 0.87 8.39
C ASP A 256 -14.41 2.31 8.89
N LEU A 257 -14.37 3.31 7.99
CA LEU A 257 -14.60 4.71 8.37
C LEU A 257 -16.05 5.02 8.77
N ARG A 258 -17.03 4.33 8.21
CA ARG A 258 -18.43 4.47 8.64
C ARG A 258 -18.64 3.87 10.02
N GLN A 259 -18.04 2.70 10.27
CA GLN A 259 -18.05 2.10 11.59
C GLN A 259 -17.33 2.99 12.60
N LEU A 260 -16.19 3.59 12.23
CA LEU A 260 -15.46 4.52 13.09
C LEU A 260 -16.30 5.74 13.48
N SER A 261 -17.10 6.25 12.54
CA SER A 261 -17.96 7.42 12.80
C SER A 261 -19.16 7.13 13.70
N ASN A 262 -19.50 5.87 13.94
CA ASN A 262 -20.59 5.47 14.82
C ASN A 262 -20.04 5.00 16.17
N PRO A 263 -20.38 5.68 17.30
CA PRO A 263 -19.90 5.32 18.63
C PRO A 263 -20.10 3.85 19.02
N GLU A 264 -21.19 3.22 18.57
CA GLU A 264 -21.52 1.83 18.91
C GLU A 264 -20.60 0.81 18.22
N THR A 265 -20.05 1.18 17.05
CA THR A 265 -19.20 0.31 16.23
C THR A 265 -17.75 0.79 16.15
N ALA A 266 -17.42 1.94 16.74
CA ALA A 266 -16.09 2.53 16.62
C ALA A 266 -14.99 1.60 17.15
N ALA A 267 -15.26 0.86 18.23
CA ALA A 267 -14.30 -0.08 18.80
C ALA A 267 -13.98 -1.28 17.89
N THR A 268 -14.87 -1.63 16.93
CA THR A 268 -14.71 -2.83 16.09
C THR A 268 -13.85 -2.59 14.85
N VAL A 269 -13.44 -1.35 14.59
CA VAL A 269 -12.69 -1.00 13.36
C VAL A 269 -11.24 -1.48 13.40
N ALA A 270 -10.68 -1.68 14.59
CA ALA A 270 -9.41 -2.35 14.77
C ALA A 270 -9.66 -3.86 14.72
N ARG A 271 -9.26 -4.50 13.61
CA ARG A 271 -9.54 -5.92 13.37
C ARG A 271 -8.41 -6.81 13.93
N PRO A 272 -8.72 -8.05 14.34
CA PRO A 272 -7.70 -8.96 14.82
C PRO A 272 -6.68 -9.31 13.71
N PRO A 273 -5.51 -9.86 14.08
CA PRO A 273 -4.55 -10.39 13.13
C PRO A 273 -5.17 -11.36 12.13
N ILE A 274 -4.63 -11.41 10.91
CA ILE A 274 -5.05 -12.37 9.89
C ILE A 274 -4.52 -13.76 10.27
N GLU A 275 -5.39 -14.77 10.20
CA GLU A 275 -5.02 -16.14 10.49
C GLU A 275 -3.98 -16.67 9.49
N GLN A 276 -2.90 -17.23 10.02
CA GLN A 276 -1.75 -17.69 9.25
C GLN A 276 -2.06 -19.02 8.55
N GLY A 277 -1.44 -19.25 7.38
CA GLY A 277 -1.60 -20.50 6.63
C GLY A 277 -2.91 -20.65 5.84
N GLN A 278 -3.82 -19.67 5.89
CA GLN A 278 -5.10 -19.76 5.19
C GLN A 278 -5.05 -19.39 3.70
N TYR A 279 -4.09 -18.57 3.29
CA TYR A 279 -4.06 -17.97 1.96
C TYR A 279 -2.71 -18.20 1.28
N PHE A 280 -2.72 -18.22 -0.05
CA PHE A 280 -1.51 -18.29 -0.91
C PHE A 280 -0.60 -19.49 -0.63
N GLN A 281 -1.19 -20.60 -0.20
CA GLN A 281 -0.47 -21.85 -0.01
C GLN A 281 0.05 -22.36 -1.36
N GLN A 282 1.29 -22.87 -1.37
CA GLN A 282 1.93 -23.47 -2.55
C GLN A 282 2.07 -22.50 -3.75
N MET A 283 2.22 -21.20 -3.48
CA MET A 283 2.37 -20.18 -4.52
C MET A 283 3.82 -19.85 -4.88
N GLU A 284 4.81 -20.48 -4.23
CA GLU A 284 6.24 -20.13 -4.35
C GLU A 284 6.75 -20.19 -5.80
N ASP A 285 6.29 -21.19 -6.55
CA ASP A 285 6.68 -21.46 -7.94
C ASP A 285 5.83 -20.74 -8.99
N CYS A 286 4.97 -19.79 -8.60
CA CYS A 286 4.17 -19.04 -9.57
C CYS A 286 5.04 -18.37 -10.63
N GLN A 287 4.83 -18.72 -11.91
CA GLN A 287 5.57 -18.17 -13.05
C GLN A 287 4.70 -17.18 -13.83
N GLY A 288 4.34 -16.04 -13.23
CA GLY A 288 3.74 -14.95 -14.00
C GLY A 288 4.76 -14.17 -14.84
N ARG A 289 4.31 -13.05 -15.40
CA ARG A 289 5.16 -12.12 -16.16
C ARG A 289 6.15 -11.43 -15.24
N THR A 290 7.26 -10.94 -15.78
CA THR A 290 8.21 -10.09 -15.05
C THR A 290 8.12 -8.61 -15.43
N THR A 291 7.31 -8.27 -16.44
CA THR A 291 7.21 -6.90 -16.97
C THR A 291 5.78 -6.53 -17.41
N ALA A 292 5.56 -5.23 -17.58
CA ALA A 292 4.30 -4.70 -18.10
C ALA A 292 4.08 -4.99 -19.59
N LYS A 293 2.81 -5.28 -19.94
CA LYS A 293 2.30 -5.32 -21.31
C LYS A 293 2.01 -3.91 -21.83
N TRP A 294 1.90 -3.76 -23.15
CA TRP A 294 1.69 -2.43 -23.77
C TRP A 294 0.47 -1.66 -23.23
N PRO A 295 -0.70 -2.27 -22.92
CA PRO A 295 -1.84 -1.50 -22.41
C PRO A 295 -1.55 -0.89 -21.04
N GLU A 296 -0.77 -1.58 -20.21
CA GLU A 296 -0.34 -1.14 -18.88
C GLU A 296 0.66 0.02 -19.01
N ARG A 297 1.56 -0.04 -20.00
CA ARG A 297 2.49 1.05 -20.34
C ARG A 297 1.76 2.29 -20.83
N ILE A 298 0.77 2.12 -21.72
CA ILE A 298 -0.05 3.23 -22.21
C ILE A 298 -0.86 3.84 -21.07
N LEU A 299 -1.51 3.02 -20.23
CA LEU A 299 -2.25 3.52 -19.07
C LEU A 299 -1.33 4.31 -18.14
N ALA A 300 -0.13 3.82 -17.86
CA ALA A 300 0.84 4.51 -17.02
C ALA A 300 1.23 5.87 -17.63
N ARG A 301 1.45 5.94 -18.94
CA ARG A 301 1.73 7.20 -19.66
C ARG A 301 0.55 8.19 -19.57
N ILE A 302 -0.68 7.73 -19.80
CA ILE A 302 -1.88 8.57 -19.68
C ILE A 302 -2.03 9.08 -18.24
N MET A 303 -1.83 8.23 -17.25
CA MET A 303 -1.92 8.61 -15.84
C MET A 303 -0.85 9.61 -15.46
N HIS A 304 0.39 9.43 -15.93
CA HIS A 304 1.47 10.39 -15.73
C HIS A 304 1.13 11.74 -16.33
N GLN A 305 0.70 11.78 -17.59
CA GLN A 305 0.29 13.03 -18.24
C GLN A 305 -0.85 13.72 -17.48
N ARG A 306 -1.83 12.95 -17.01
CA ARG A 306 -2.93 13.47 -16.22
C ARG A 306 -2.48 14.07 -14.89
N VAL A 307 -1.53 13.43 -14.19
CA VAL A 307 -0.96 14.00 -12.96
C VAL A 307 -0.13 15.24 -13.30
N ARG A 308 0.59 15.24 -14.42
CA ARG A 308 1.37 16.38 -14.92
C ARG A 308 0.54 17.60 -15.24
N LEU A 309 -0.59 17.41 -15.92
CA LEU A 309 -1.53 18.49 -16.21
C LEU A 309 -2.16 19.11 -14.95
N ARG A 310 -2.09 18.44 -13.79
CA ARG A 310 -2.53 19.02 -12.50
C ARG A 310 -1.45 19.88 -11.84
N GLY A 311 -0.21 19.83 -12.32
CA GLY A 311 0.90 20.65 -11.83
C GLY A 311 1.17 20.50 -10.33
N SER A 312 1.57 21.62 -9.71
CA SER A 312 1.94 21.72 -8.28
C SER A 312 0.81 21.40 -7.30
N ARG A 313 -0.46 21.40 -7.76
CA ARG A 313 -1.60 20.93 -6.94
C ARG A 313 -1.44 19.46 -6.51
N GLY A 314 -0.54 18.70 -7.16
CA GLY A 314 -0.19 17.34 -6.82
C GLY A 314 -1.25 16.33 -7.24
N GLY A 315 -0.90 15.04 -7.26
CA GLY A 315 -1.78 13.98 -7.76
C GLY A 315 -3.08 13.74 -6.97
N LEU A 316 -3.29 14.44 -5.86
CA LEU A 316 -4.44 14.29 -4.97
C LEU A 316 -5.65 15.06 -5.52
N ARG A 317 -6.76 14.37 -5.80
CA ARG A 317 -8.00 15.02 -6.27
C ARG A 317 -8.68 15.89 -5.21
N PHE A 318 -8.25 15.80 -3.95
CA PHE A 318 -9.03 16.23 -2.80
C PHE A 318 -8.35 17.31 -1.95
N VAL A 319 -7.05 17.52 -2.14
CA VAL A 319 -6.27 18.48 -1.33
C VAL A 319 -5.20 19.12 -2.21
N ASP A 320 -4.96 20.42 -2.02
CA ASP A 320 -3.84 21.10 -2.66
C ASP A 320 -2.54 20.68 -1.96
N ARG A 321 -1.64 20.01 -2.70
CA ARG A 321 -0.36 19.54 -2.16
C ARG A 321 0.46 20.69 -1.56
N ARG A 322 0.38 21.88 -2.14
CA ARG A 322 1.13 23.07 -1.68
C ARG A 322 0.74 23.45 -0.26
N GLU A 323 -0.51 23.20 0.11
CA GLU A 323 -1.02 23.50 1.45
C GLU A 323 -0.66 22.36 2.43
N VAL A 324 -0.86 21.10 2.02
CA VAL A 324 -0.66 19.93 2.89
C VAL A 324 0.81 19.65 3.19
N TYR A 325 1.66 19.85 2.20
CA TYR A 325 3.08 19.52 2.26
C TYR A 325 3.96 20.76 2.20
N ALA A 326 3.43 21.95 2.51
CA ALA A 326 4.17 23.21 2.53
C ALA A 326 5.52 23.08 3.26
N ASP A 327 5.50 22.56 4.48
CA ASP A 327 6.71 22.38 5.32
C ASP A 327 7.73 21.42 4.71
N GLN A 328 7.29 20.45 3.89
CA GLN A 328 8.19 19.52 3.20
C GLN A 328 8.75 20.15 1.93
N ILE A 329 7.91 20.86 1.18
CA ILE A 329 8.31 21.60 -0.02
C ILE A 329 9.33 22.67 0.37
N GLU A 330 9.04 23.46 1.42
CA GLU A 330 9.94 24.49 1.95
C GLU A 330 11.29 23.90 2.40
N ARG A 331 11.28 22.81 3.18
CA ARG A 331 12.52 22.12 3.58
C ARG A 331 13.34 21.61 2.40
N ARG A 332 12.70 21.21 1.31
CA ARG A 332 13.37 20.74 0.09
C ARG A 332 13.94 21.91 -0.71
N LEU A 333 13.19 23.00 -0.84
CA LEU A 333 13.66 24.24 -1.46
C LEU A 333 14.87 24.81 -0.70
N GLN A 334 14.85 24.78 0.64
CA GLN A 334 15.98 25.16 1.49
C GLN A 334 17.23 24.28 1.26
N ARG A 335 17.05 23.03 0.81
CA ARG A 335 18.14 22.11 0.45
C ARG A 335 18.59 22.23 -1.01
N GLY A 336 18.03 23.17 -1.77
CA GLY A 336 18.28 23.29 -3.21
C GLY A 336 17.67 22.14 -4.04
N GLU A 337 16.78 21.34 -3.45
CA GLU A 337 16.09 20.29 -4.18
C GLU A 337 14.93 20.91 -4.98
N PRO A 338 14.75 20.56 -6.27
CA PRO A 338 13.64 21.08 -7.04
C PRO A 338 12.30 20.63 -6.45
N ASP A 339 11.28 21.51 -6.49
CA ASP A 339 9.91 21.10 -6.28
C ASP A 339 9.62 19.99 -7.29
N GLN A 340 9.23 18.83 -6.77
CA GLN A 340 9.52 17.54 -7.40
C GLN A 340 8.97 17.54 -8.83
N PRO A 341 9.82 17.48 -9.88
CA PRO A 341 9.31 17.22 -11.21
C PRO A 341 8.60 15.88 -11.11
N LEU A 342 7.36 15.81 -11.60
CA LEU A 342 6.74 14.52 -11.86
C LEU A 342 7.73 13.75 -12.72
N ALA A 343 8.13 12.56 -12.23
CA ALA A 343 9.26 11.81 -12.76
C ALA A 343 9.36 11.97 -14.28
N GLU A 344 10.51 12.43 -14.77
CA GLU A 344 10.72 12.59 -16.20
C GLU A 344 10.45 11.25 -16.88
N TRP A 345 9.59 11.28 -17.89
CA TRP A 345 9.23 10.10 -18.66
C TRP A 345 10.24 9.92 -19.79
N SER A 346 11.53 9.88 -19.44
CA SER A 346 12.64 9.55 -20.35
C SER A 346 12.92 8.05 -20.33
#